data_AF-A0A6V7LAL3-F1
#
_entry.id   AF-A0A6V7LAL3-F1
#
_cell.length_a   1.000
_cell.length_b   1.000
_cell.length_c   1.000
_cell.angle_alpha   90.00
_cell.angle_beta   90.00
_cell.angle_gamma   90.00
#
_symmetry.space_group_name_H-M   'P 1'
#
loop_
_entity.id
_entity.type
_entity.pdbx_description
1 polymer ?
#
loop_
_entity_poly.entity_id
_entity_poly.type
_entity_poly.pdbx_seq_one_letter_code
_entity_poly.pdbx_strand_id
1 'polypeptide(L)' 'PDVAFCGYTVPHPAEPKMHFRIQMLEGRAIDALRRGLEDVEKLCDHTTETFNQAWSKYEQSKATE' A
#
# COMPACT_ATOMS: atom_id res chain seq x y z
N PRO A 1 -17.88 -4.72 4.21
CA PRO A 1 -16.47 -5.08 3.96
C PRO A 1 -16.42 -6.57 3.68
N ASP A 2 -15.97 -6.96 2.49
CA ASP A 2 -16.16 -8.33 1.98
C ASP A 2 -15.12 -9.32 2.52
N VAL A 3 -14.08 -8.81 3.18
CA VAL A 3 -13.01 -9.58 3.81
C VAL A 3 -13.37 -9.86 5.27
N ALA A 4 -13.45 -11.14 5.65
CA ALA A 4 -13.65 -11.60 7.02
C ALA A 4 -12.34 -11.66 7.83
N PHE A 5 -11.25 -12.07 7.19
CA PHE A 5 -9.94 -12.18 7.80
C PHE A 5 -8.85 -11.91 6.77
N CYS A 6 -7.81 -11.17 7.15
CA CYS A 6 -6.62 -10.97 6.35
C CYS A 6 -5.41 -10.98 7.29
N GLY A 7 -4.38 -11.74 6.95
CA GLY A 7 -3.15 -11.79 7.73
C GLY A 7 -2.00 -12.39 6.95
N TYR A 8 -0.78 -12.13 7.43
CA TYR A 8 0.43 -12.71 6.90
C TYR A 8 1.25 -13.39 7.98
N THR A 9 2.06 -14.37 7.60
CA THR A 9 3.06 -14.97 8.48
C THR A 9 4.35 -15.21 7.70
N VAL A 10 5.47 -14.94 8.35
CA VAL A 10 6.81 -15.29 7.88
C VAL A 10 7.24 -16.50 8.70
N PRO A 11 7.30 -17.71 8.10
CA PRO A 11 7.54 -18.94 8.85
C PRO A 11 8.93 -18.98 9.49
N HIS A 12 9.94 -18.43 8.82
CA HIS A 12 11.28 -18.31 9.35
C HIS A 12 12.00 -17.09 8.75
N PRO A 13 12.67 -16.24 9.54
CA PRO A 13 13.30 -15.00 9.04
C PRO A 13 14.39 -15.22 7.97
N ALA A 14 15.03 -16.39 7.97
CA ALA A 14 16.06 -16.74 6.98
C ALA A 14 15.47 -17.19 5.63
N GLU A 15 14.18 -17.51 5.56
CA GLU A 15 13.52 -17.85 4.31
C GLU A 15 12.73 -16.63 3.80
N PRO A 16 12.98 -16.16 2.57
CA PRO A 16 12.23 -15.04 2.00
C PRO A 16 10.86 -15.52 1.48
N LYS A 17 10.06 -16.11 2.37
CA LYS A 17 8.71 -16.60 2.11
C LYS A 17 7.75 -15.92 3.06
N MET A 18 6.59 -15.53 2.53
CA MET A 18 5.50 -14.96 3.30
C MET A 18 4.21 -15.67 2.89
N HIS A 19 3.51 -16.23 3.87
CA HIS A 19 2.20 -16.81 3.64
C HIS A 19 1.14 -15.75 3.87
N PHE A 20 0.37 -15.45 2.84
CA PHE A 20 -0.74 -14.51 2.90
C PHE A 20 -2.06 -15.28 2.94
N ARG A 21 -2.88 -15.01 3.95
CA ARG A 21 -4.17 -15.67 4.14
C ARG A 21 -5.29 -14.63 4.13
N ILE A 22 -6.21 -14.79 3.19
CA ILE A 22 -7.42 -13.97 3.06
C ILE A 22 -8.62 -14.90 3.16
N GLN A 23 -9.59 -14.55 3.98
CA GLN A 23 -10.90 -15.19 4.05
C GLN A 23 -11.95 -14.13 3.70
N MET A 24 -12.80 -14.43 2.73
CA MET A 24 -13.91 -13.57 2.32
C MET A 24 -15.20 -14.02 2.98
N LEU A 25 -16.09 -13.06 3.25
CA LEU A 25 -17.49 -13.34 3.58
C LEU A 25 -18.25 -13.76 2.31
N GLU A 26 -18.06 -13.03 1.21
CA GLU A 26 -18.66 -13.29 -0.10
C GLU A 26 -17.66 -12.94 -1.22
N GLY A 27 -17.74 -13.62 -2.36
CA GLY A 27 -16.86 -13.37 -3.51
C GLY A 27 -15.50 -14.07 -3.44
N ARG A 28 -14.56 -13.70 -4.32
CA ARG A 28 -13.24 -14.35 -4.42
C ARG A 28 -12.16 -13.54 -3.70
N ALA A 29 -11.35 -14.23 -2.90
CA ALA A 29 -10.22 -13.63 -2.19
C ALA A 29 -9.17 -12.98 -3.10
N ILE A 30 -9.02 -13.51 -4.33
CA ILE A 30 -8.08 -12.97 -5.31
C ILE A 30 -8.47 -11.57 -5.78
N ASP A 31 -9.77 -11.28 -5.86
CA ASP A 31 -10.26 -9.97 -6.32
C ASP A 31 -10.01 -8.92 -5.25
N ALA A 32 -10.20 -9.27 -3.97
CA ALA A 32 -9.83 -8.43 -2.84
C ALA A 32 -8.32 -8.17 -2.77
N LEU A 33 -7.49 -9.19 -3.06
CA LEU A 33 -6.03 -9.01 -3.13
C LEU A 33 -5.62 -8.03 -4.23
N ARG A 34 -6.17 -8.20 -5.44
CA ARG A 34 -5.88 -7.31 -6.58
C ARG A 34 -6.24 -5.87 -6.28
N ARG A 35 -7.45 -5.65 -5.78
CA ARG A 35 -7.91 -4.32 -5.39
C ARG A 35 -7.03 -3.70 -4.30
N GLY A 36 -6.67 -4.48 -3.28
CA GLY A 36 -5.79 -4.01 -2.21
C GLY A 36 -4.41 -3.59 -2.72
N LEU A 37 -3.84 -4.32 -3.69
CA LEU A 37 -2.56 -3.94 -4.31
C LEU A 37 -2.68 -2.66 -5.13
N GLU A 38 -3.73 -2.51 -5.94
CA GLU A 38 -3.99 -1.28 -6.71
C GLU A 38 -4.20 -0.05 -5.79
N ASP A 39 -4.85 -0.25 -4.64
CA ASP A 39 -5.07 0.84 -3.68
C ASP A 39 -3.76 1.24 -2.99
N VAL A 40 -2.85 0.29 -2.69
CA VAL A 40 -1.52 0.58 -2.14
C VAL A 40 -0.63 1.30 -3.16
N GLU A 41 -0.66 0.90 -4.43
CA GLU A 41 0.05 1.60 -5.50
C GLU A 41 -0.37 3.07 -5.59
N LYS A 42 -1.69 3.33 -5.67
CA LYS A 42 -2.23 4.70 -5.72
C LYS A 42 -1.87 5.52 -4.48
N LEU A 43 -1.83 4.89 -3.31
CA LEU A 43 -1.42 5.55 -2.07
C LEU A 43 0.05 6.00 -2.14
N CYS A 44 0.93 5.15 -2.66
CA CYS A 44 2.34 5.49 -2.86
C CYS A 44 2.47 6.65 -3.84
N ASP A 45 1.79 6.60 -4.98
CA ASP A 45 1.81 7.66 -5.99
C ASP A 45 1.36 9.00 -5.41
N HIS A 46 0.23 9.00 -4.69
CA HIS A 46 -0.31 10.21 -4.06
C HIS A 46 0.64 10.77 -2.99
N THR A 47 1.28 9.89 -2.21
CA THR A 47 2.25 10.29 -1.19
C THR A 47 3.46 10.96 -1.84
N THR A 48 4.01 10.37 -2.90
CA THR A 48 5.14 10.92 -3.65
C THR A 48 4.78 12.25 -4.30
N GLU A 49 3.61 12.35 -4.94
CA GLU A 49 3.15 13.59 -5.56
C GLU A 49 3.03 14.71 -4.52
N THR A 50 2.34 14.45 -3.41
CA THR A 50 2.13 15.44 -2.34
C THR A 50 3.45 15.90 -1.74
N PHE A 51 4.38 14.96 -1.52
CA PHE A 51 5.72 15.28 -1.03
C PHE A 51 6.48 16.18 -2.01
N ASN A 52 6.49 15.84 -3.30
CA ASN A 52 7.17 16.63 -4.33
C ASN A 52 6.57 18.03 -4.49
N GLN A 53 5.24 18.15 -4.39
CA GLN A 53 4.57 19.45 -4.42
C GLN A 53 4.96 20.32 -3.21
N ALA A 54 4.98 19.74 -2.01
CA ALA A 54 5.41 20.45 -0.81
C ALA A 54 6.88 20.85 -0.89
N TRP A 55 7.74 19.96 -1.39
CA TRP A 55 9.14 20.22 -1.61
C TRP A 55 9.39 21.36 -2.60
N SER A 56 8.71 21.34 -3.76
CA SER A 56 8.85 22.41 -4.75
C SER A 56 8.40 23.77 -4.22
N LYS A 57 7.31 23.81 -3.45
CA LYS A 57 6.85 25.04 -2.77
C LYS A 57 7.89 25.54 -1.77
N TYR A 58 8.49 24.64 -0.99
CA TYR A 58 9.56 24.99 -0.06
C TYR A 58 10.77 25.58 -0.80
N GLU A 59 11.22 24.94 -1.88
CA GLU A 59 12.36 25.39 -2.68
C GLU A 59 12.13 26.78 -3.31
N GLN A 60 10.91 27.04 -3.80
CA GLN A 60 10.52 28.36 -4.33
C GLN A 60 10.50 29.44 -3.23
N SER A 61 10.00 29.12 -2.04
CA SER A 61 10.02 30.08 -0.91
C SER A 61 11.44 30.40 -0.47
N LYS A 62 12.33 29.40 -0.43
CA LYS A 62 13.76 29.54 -0.13
C LYS A 62 14.53 30.36 -1.16
N ALA A 63 14.16 30.29 -2.43
CA ALA A 63 14.81 31.04 -3.50
C ALA A 63 14.35 32.52 -3.58
N THR A 64 13.25 32.86 -2.90
CA THR A 64 12.70 34.22 -2.87
C THR A 64 13.18 35.03 -1.66
N GLU A 65 13.76 34.36 -0.64
CA GLU A 65 14.54 34.95 0.46
C GLU A 65 16.00 35.21 0.04
#